data_AF-A0A9D8AZ18-F1
#
_entry.id   AF-A0A9D8AZ18-F1
#
_cell.length_a   1.000
_cell.length_b   1.000
_cell.length_c   1.000
_cell.angle_alpha   90.00
_cell.angle_beta   90.00
_cell.angle_gamma   90.00
#
_symmetry.space_group_name_H-M   'P 1'
#
loop_
_entity.id
_entity.type
_entity.pdbx_description
1 polymer ?
#
loop_
_entity_poly.entity_id
_entity_poly.type
_entity_poly.pdbx_seq_one_letter_code
_entity_poly.pdbx_strand_id
1 'polypeptide(L)'
;MRIKCIGCEALARLMYWCAAQSPHTIDVELLRYGLHNTPADLRAQLQARIDATDAAYDAIVLVYGLCGQASAGLRARQTRIVIPRAHDCITLFLGSRARYQDEFTTHPGTYWYAQDYLERRDRTGSSLAIGAGSAAESEKKYAEYVAKYGKENADYLMQVMGEWQKHYNRAAFVDFEIGNASSAQKQAEENAAQRGWTFERVAGDLVLIRRLLNGDWENDFLIVAPGQQIEMACDDDVMRCARIAEP
;
A
#
# COMPACT_ATOMS: atom_id res chain seq x y z
N MET A 1 -4.73 17.64 17.85
CA MET A 1 -4.65 18.04 16.43
C MET A 1 -5.95 17.69 15.73
N ARG A 2 -6.28 18.38 14.65
CA ARG A 2 -7.26 17.96 13.65
C ARG A 2 -6.50 17.39 12.45
N ILE A 3 -6.71 16.11 12.15
CA ILE A 3 -5.93 15.37 11.15
C ILE A 3 -6.88 14.89 10.05
N LYS A 4 -6.48 15.12 8.80
CA LYS A 4 -7.13 14.53 7.63
C LYS A 4 -6.47 13.19 7.32
N CYS A 5 -7.19 12.09 7.44
CA CYS A 5 -6.68 10.76 7.13
C CYS A 5 -7.18 10.31 5.75
N ILE A 6 -6.29 10.17 4.78
CA ILE A 6 -6.63 9.66 3.44
C ILE A 6 -6.04 8.26 3.31
N GLY A 7 -6.87 7.26 3.03
CA GLY A 7 -6.43 5.86 3.01
C GLY A 7 -7.12 5.02 1.95
N CYS A 8 -6.56 3.83 1.73
CA CYS A 8 -7.17 2.84 0.86
C CYS A 8 -8.31 2.13 1.58
N GLU A 9 -9.41 1.88 0.88
CA GLU A 9 -10.53 1.06 1.35
C GLU A 9 -10.11 -0.31 1.91
N ALA A 10 -9.01 -0.90 1.42
CA ALA A 10 -8.46 -2.17 1.92
C ALA A 10 -7.96 -2.10 3.38
N LEU A 11 -7.85 -0.91 3.98
CA LEU A 11 -7.46 -0.68 5.38
C LEU A 11 -8.58 0.02 6.18
N ALA A 12 -9.80 0.09 5.65
CA ALA A 12 -10.89 0.92 6.20
C ALA A 12 -11.20 0.64 7.67
N ARG A 13 -11.41 -0.63 8.04
CA ARG A 13 -11.70 -1.03 9.44
C ARG A 13 -10.57 -0.65 10.37
N LEU A 14 -9.33 -0.84 9.94
CA LEU A 14 -8.15 -0.55 10.74
C LEU A 14 -8.02 0.95 10.99
N MET A 15 -8.25 1.77 9.96
CA MET A 15 -8.28 3.22 10.09
C MET A 15 -9.39 3.69 11.03
N TYR A 16 -10.62 3.22 10.86
CA TYR A 16 -11.72 3.61 11.74
C TYR A 16 -11.49 3.16 13.19
N TRP A 17 -10.98 1.95 13.38
CA TRP A 17 -10.65 1.40 14.69
C TRP A 17 -9.59 2.26 15.41
N CYS A 18 -8.49 2.60 14.73
CA CYS A 18 -7.44 3.43 15.30
C CYS A 18 -7.89 4.89 15.47
N ALA A 19 -8.67 5.45 14.53
CA ALA A 19 -9.21 6.80 14.62
C ALA A 19 -10.12 6.97 15.85
N ALA A 20 -10.96 5.99 16.15
CA ALA A 20 -11.86 6.02 17.31
C ALA A 20 -11.12 6.01 18.67
N GLN A 21 -9.84 5.63 18.69
CA GLN A 21 -9.00 5.57 19.89
C GLN A 21 -7.96 6.69 19.95
N SER A 22 -7.88 7.52 18.92
CA SER A 22 -6.88 8.59 18.84
C SER A 22 -7.20 9.73 19.82
N PRO A 23 -6.19 10.38 20.42
CA PRO A 23 -6.38 11.62 21.18
C PRO A 23 -6.63 12.85 20.26
N HIS A 24 -6.79 12.65 18.96
CA HIS A 24 -6.95 13.70 17.95
C HIS A 24 -8.27 13.56 17.21
N THR A 25 -8.75 14.66 16.64
CA THR A 25 -9.93 14.62 15.75
C THR A 25 -9.48 14.14 14.38
N ILE A 26 -9.90 12.93 13.98
CA ILE A 26 -9.51 12.31 12.72
C ILE A 26 -10.70 12.32 11.74
N ASP A 27 -10.56 13.05 10.64
CA ASP A 27 -11.52 13.01 9.53
C ASP A 27 -11.00 12.00 8.48
N VAL A 28 -11.61 10.80 8.44
CA VAL A 28 -11.21 9.70 7.53
C VAL A 28 -11.86 9.86 6.16
N GLU A 29 -11.06 9.72 5.10
CA GLU A 29 -11.48 9.70 3.72
C GLU A 29 -10.88 8.49 3.00
N LEU A 30 -11.74 7.70 2.35
CA LEU A 30 -11.36 6.47 1.69
C LEU A 30 -11.30 6.66 0.18
N LEU A 31 -10.25 6.13 -0.46
CA LEU A 31 -10.19 5.94 -1.90
C LEU A 31 -10.38 4.46 -2.25
N ARG A 32 -10.99 4.23 -3.42
CA ARG A 32 -11.33 2.90 -3.90
C ARG A 32 -10.09 2.04 -4.07
N TYR A 33 -10.16 0.82 -3.55
CA TYR A 33 -9.06 -0.16 -3.62
C TYR A 33 -8.58 -0.39 -5.07
N GLY A 34 -9.51 -0.44 -6.04
CA GLY A 34 -9.21 -0.71 -7.46
C GLY A 34 -8.24 0.27 -8.13
N LEU A 35 -7.99 1.44 -7.55
CA LEU A 35 -7.02 2.42 -8.05
C LEU A 35 -5.56 1.92 -7.99
N HIS A 36 -5.26 0.88 -7.21
CA HIS A 36 -3.91 0.27 -7.17
C HIS A 36 -3.49 -0.35 -8.51
N ASN A 37 -4.43 -0.64 -9.40
CA ASN A 37 -4.12 -1.15 -10.75
C ASN A 37 -3.78 -0.03 -11.74
N THR A 38 -3.88 1.23 -11.32
CA THR A 38 -3.60 2.43 -12.13
C THR A 38 -2.82 3.46 -11.30
N PRO A 39 -1.54 3.23 -10.97
CA PRO A 39 -0.77 4.07 -10.03
C PRO A 39 -0.76 5.57 -10.35
N ALA A 40 -0.77 5.94 -11.65
CA ALA A 40 -0.85 7.34 -12.07
C ALA A 40 -2.21 8.00 -11.75
N ASP A 41 -3.31 7.25 -11.90
CA ASP A 41 -4.66 7.70 -11.52
C ASP A 41 -4.80 7.77 -9.99
N LEU A 42 -4.30 6.76 -9.27
CA LEU A 42 -4.24 6.81 -7.80
C LEU A 42 -3.47 8.05 -7.31
N ARG A 43 -2.32 8.35 -7.92
CA ARG A 43 -1.54 9.56 -7.61
C ARG A 43 -2.35 10.83 -7.86
N ALA A 44 -2.99 10.94 -9.02
CA ALA A 44 -3.79 12.12 -9.37
C ALA A 44 -4.95 12.32 -8.39
N GLN A 45 -5.64 11.25 -7.99
CA GLN A 45 -6.72 11.32 -7.02
C GLN A 45 -6.22 11.65 -5.61
N LEU A 46 -5.11 11.05 -5.17
CA LEU A 46 -4.48 11.41 -3.89
C LEU A 46 -4.09 12.90 -3.87
N GLN A 47 -3.44 13.38 -4.94
CA GLN A 47 -3.07 14.80 -5.04
C GLN A 47 -4.30 15.71 -5.03
N ALA A 48 -5.38 15.34 -5.73
CA ALA A 48 -6.62 16.12 -5.72
C ALA A 48 -7.22 16.24 -4.31
N ARG A 49 -7.17 15.18 -3.49
CA ARG A 49 -7.64 15.22 -2.09
C ARG A 49 -6.71 16.02 -1.17
N ILE A 50 -5.40 15.93 -1.39
CA ILE A 50 -4.42 16.78 -0.70
C ILE A 50 -4.67 18.25 -1.04
N ASP A 51 -4.83 18.59 -2.32
CA ASP A 51 -5.04 19.96 -2.81
C ASP A 51 -6.37 20.55 -2.32
N ALA A 52 -7.40 19.70 -2.12
CA ALA A 52 -8.69 20.09 -1.58
C ALA A 52 -8.75 20.16 -0.03
N THR A 53 -7.66 19.87 0.67
CA THR A 53 -7.63 19.90 2.13
C THR A 53 -7.64 21.34 2.64
N ASP A 54 -8.56 21.64 3.56
CA ASP A 54 -8.71 22.95 4.21
C ASP A 54 -7.50 23.29 5.12
N ALA A 55 -7.18 24.58 5.27
CA ALA A 55 -6.14 25.08 6.16
C ALA A 55 -6.42 24.80 7.66
N ALA A 56 -7.63 24.40 8.03
CA ALA A 56 -8.02 24.03 9.40
C ALA A 56 -7.40 22.70 9.88
N TYR A 57 -6.77 21.91 9.01
CA TYR A 57 -6.10 20.66 9.39
C TYR A 57 -4.63 20.89 9.75
N ASP A 58 -4.18 20.30 10.86
CA ASP A 58 -2.78 20.38 11.31
C ASP A 58 -1.82 19.49 10.49
N ALA A 59 -2.37 18.42 9.90
CA ALA A 59 -1.65 17.46 9.07
C ALA A 59 -2.61 16.64 8.19
N ILE A 60 -2.07 16.17 7.05
CA ILE A 60 -2.66 15.11 6.24
C ILE A 60 -1.84 13.85 6.49
N VAL A 61 -2.49 12.76 6.88
CA VAL A 61 -1.86 11.45 7.02
C VAL A 61 -2.33 10.53 5.89
N LEU A 62 -1.38 9.85 5.25
CA LEU A 62 -1.65 8.90 4.18
C LEU A 62 -1.49 7.47 4.70
N VAL A 63 -2.57 6.70 4.73
CA VAL A 63 -2.53 5.28 5.07
C VAL A 63 -2.24 4.48 3.80
N TYR A 64 -1.00 4.66 3.32
CA TYR A 64 -0.46 4.12 2.07
C TYR A 64 1.05 3.85 2.22
N GLY A 65 1.58 2.96 1.38
CA GLY A 65 3.02 2.89 1.09
C GLY A 65 3.36 3.55 -0.25
N LEU A 66 4.40 3.06 -0.94
CA LEU A 66 4.68 3.42 -2.32
C LEU A 66 3.59 2.93 -3.29
N CYS A 67 2.99 1.76 -3.03
CA CYS A 67 1.85 1.20 -3.78
C CYS A 67 2.05 1.27 -5.31
N GLY A 68 3.15 0.68 -5.82
CA GLY A 68 3.49 0.75 -7.24
C GLY A 68 3.96 2.15 -7.68
N GLN A 69 4.60 2.89 -6.77
CA GLN A 69 5.04 4.29 -6.91
C GLN A 69 3.90 5.33 -7.01
N ALA A 70 2.66 4.97 -6.68
CA ALA A 70 1.54 5.91 -6.70
C ALA A 70 1.78 7.14 -5.78
N SER A 71 2.39 6.95 -4.61
CA SER A 71 2.67 8.07 -3.69
C SER A 71 3.90 8.89 -4.06
N ALA A 72 4.81 8.36 -4.89
CA ALA A 72 5.96 9.13 -5.36
C ALA A 72 5.49 10.29 -6.26
N GLY A 73 5.96 11.50 -5.99
CA GLY A 73 5.56 12.73 -6.66
C GLY A 73 4.37 13.46 -6.03
N LEU A 74 3.76 12.92 -4.96
CA LEU A 74 2.77 13.67 -4.18
C LEU A 74 3.45 14.86 -3.49
N ARG A 75 2.77 16.00 -3.54
CA ARG A 75 3.27 17.30 -3.08
C ARG A 75 2.50 17.77 -1.88
N ALA A 76 3.21 18.15 -0.82
CA ALA A 76 2.60 18.89 0.28
C ALA A 76 2.39 20.34 -0.17
N ARG A 77 1.13 20.78 -0.13
CA ARG A 77 0.73 22.15 -0.46
C ARG A 77 0.91 23.04 0.77
N GLN A 78 -0.20 23.42 1.40
CA GLN A 78 -0.19 24.25 2.61
C GLN A 78 -0.10 23.41 3.88
N THR A 79 -0.63 22.20 3.84
CA THR A 79 -0.63 21.26 4.97
C THR A 79 0.45 20.20 4.75
N ARG A 80 1.22 19.90 5.80
CA ARG A 80 2.20 18.81 5.77
C ARG A 80 1.54 17.46 5.50
N ILE A 81 2.25 16.59 4.81
CA ILE A 81 1.86 15.19 4.60
C ILE A 81 2.72 14.31 5.48
N VAL A 82 2.11 13.30 6.10
CA VAL A 82 2.82 12.23 6.81
C VAL A 82 2.43 10.89 6.23
N ILE A 83 3.42 10.08 5.88
CA ILE A 83 3.20 8.77 5.25
C ILE A 83 4.16 7.74 5.86
N PRO A 84 3.71 6.49 6.12
CA PRO A 84 4.61 5.40 6.50
C PRO A 84 5.68 5.15 5.44
N ARG A 85 6.92 4.93 5.88
CA ARG A 85 8.01 4.42 5.05
C ARG A 85 7.75 2.95 4.73
N ALA A 86 6.88 2.71 3.76
CA ALA A 86 6.39 1.38 3.41
C ALA A 86 6.39 1.19 1.89
N HIS A 87 6.71 -0.02 1.44
CA HIS A 87 6.61 -0.38 0.02
C HIS A 87 5.14 -0.43 -0.43
N ASP A 88 4.28 -1.01 0.41
CA ASP A 88 2.85 -1.15 0.16
C ASP A 88 2.07 -1.39 1.46
N CYS A 89 0.78 -1.72 1.31
CA CYS A 89 -0.13 -2.00 2.42
C CYS A 89 0.24 -3.24 3.25
N ILE A 90 1.05 -4.17 2.74
CA ILE A 90 1.45 -5.37 3.48
C ILE A 90 2.38 -4.96 4.63
N THR A 91 3.29 -4.01 4.41
CA THR A 91 4.10 -3.44 5.50
C THR A 91 3.22 -2.84 6.60
N LEU A 92 2.13 -2.17 6.22
CA LEU A 92 1.16 -1.60 7.16
C LEU A 92 0.38 -2.67 7.92
N PHE A 93 0.03 -3.77 7.27
CA PHE A 93 -0.64 -4.91 7.90
C PHE A 93 0.26 -5.65 8.89
N LEU A 94 1.55 -5.75 8.60
CA LEU A 94 2.53 -6.45 9.44
C LEU A 94 3.11 -5.55 10.54
N GLY A 95 2.88 -4.24 10.46
CA GLY A 95 3.35 -3.26 11.45
C GLY A 95 4.85 -2.98 11.43
N SER A 96 5.61 -3.54 10.47
CA SER A 96 7.06 -3.42 10.44
C SER A 96 7.66 -3.66 9.06
N ARG A 97 8.59 -2.78 8.65
CA ARG A 97 9.44 -2.99 7.46
C ARG A 97 10.30 -4.25 7.57
N ALA A 98 10.86 -4.51 8.76
CA ALA A 98 11.70 -5.68 8.99
C ALA A 98 10.89 -6.98 8.88
N ARG A 99 9.68 -7.01 9.46
CA ARG A 99 8.79 -8.18 9.35
C ARG A 99 8.30 -8.39 7.92
N TYR A 100 7.99 -7.32 7.20
CA TYR A 100 7.70 -7.39 5.77
C TYR A 100 8.87 -7.99 4.99
N GLN A 101 10.10 -7.54 5.24
CA GLN A 101 11.30 -8.05 4.57
C GLN A 101 11.54 -9.53 4.87
N ASP A 102 11.35 -9.96 6.12
CA ASP A 102 11.48 -11.37 6.52
C ASP A 102 10.46 -12.25 5.80
N GLU A 103 9.18 -11.86 5.79
CA GLU A 103 8.12 -12.58 5.06
C GLU A 103 8.40 -12.63 3.55
N PHE A 104 8.86 -11.52 2.97
CA PHE A 104 9.20 -11.45 1.55
C PHE A 104 10.39 -12.34 1.19
N THR A 105 11.40 -12.41 2.06
CA THR A 105 12.62 -13.21 1.82
C THR A 105 12.40 -14.69 2.06
N THR A 106 11.67 -15.04 3.12
CA THR A 106 11.42 -16.44 3.52
C THR A 106 10.29 -17.06 2.71
N HIS A 107 9.28 -16.27 2.32
CA HIS A 107 8.09 -16.75 1.60
C HIS A 107 7.75 -15.87 0.38
N PRO A 108 8.63 -15.75 -0.63
CA PRO A 108 8.42 -14.87 -1.80
C PRO A 108 7.17 -15.23 -2.63
N GLY A 109 6.72 -16.49 -2.56
CA GLY A 109 5.49 -16.99 -3.19
C GLY A 109 4.22 -16.79 -2.35
N THR A 110 4.15 -15.74 -1.53
CA THR A 110 2.99 -15.46 -0.68
C THR A 110 1.97 -14.56 -1.36
N TYR A 111 0.72 -15.02 -1.37
CA TYR A 111 -0.43 -14.24 -1.75
C TYR A 111 -1.16 -13.74 -0.50
N TRP A 112 -1.29 -12.42 -0.37
CA TRP A 112 -1.82 -11.78 0.84
C TRP A 112 -3.33 -11.52 0.75
N TYR A 113 -4.02 -11.86 1.83
CA TYR A 113 -5.43 -11.60 2.04
C TYR A 113 -5.62 -10.80 3.33
N ALA A 114 -6.62 -9.93 3.34
CA ALA A 114 -7.14 -9.25 4.53
C ALA A 114 -8.66 -9.14 4.40
N GLN A 115 -9.37 -8.94 5.51
CA GLN A 115 -10.83 -8.89 5.49
C GLN A 115 -11.37 -7.79 4.57
N ASP A 116 -10.95 -6.53 4.77
CA ASP A 116 -11.38 -5.41 3.94
C ASP A 116 -10.99 -5.59 2.47
N TYR A 117 -9.85 -6.22 2.21
CA TYR A 117 -9.40 -6.53 0.86
C TYR A 117 -10.37 -7.46 0.13
N LEU A 118 -10.86 -8.51 0.79
CA LEU A 118 -11.79 -9.47 0.19
C LEU A 118 -13.19 -8.91 0.02
N GLU A 119 -13.69 -8.19 1.03
CA GLU A 119 -15.08 -7.70 1.03
C GLU A 119 -15.29 -6.48 0.14
N ARG A 120 -14.24 -5.68 -0.09
CA ARG A 120 -14.29 -4.45 -0.90
C ARG A 120 -13.74 -4.63 -2.30
N ARG A 121 -13.40 -5.87 -2.66
CA ARG A 121 -12.98 -6.22 -4.01
C ARG A 121 -14.11 -5.89 -4.97
N ASP A 122 -13.86 -4.97 -5.90
CA ASP A 122 -14.84 -4.60 -6.91
C ASP A 122 -15.19 -5.82 -7.78
N ARG A 123 -16.47 -5.93 -8.17
CA ARG A 123 -17.02 -7.01 -9.01
C ARG A 123 -16.49 -6.98 -10.45
N THR A 124 -15.58 -6.06 -10.76
CA THR A 124 -15.04 -5.74 -12.09
C THR A 124 -13.74 -6.49 -12.45
N GLY A 125 -13.28 -7.42 -11.62
CA GLY A 125 -12.22 -8.36 -12.00
C GLY A 125 -10.79 -7.82 -11.85
N SER A 126 -10.54 -6.95 -10.87
CA SER A 126 -9.20 -6.43 -10.61
C SER A 126 -8.23 -7.48 -10.07
N SER A 127 -6.94 -7.26 -10.35
CA SER A 127 -5.79 -8.11 -10.08
C SER A 127 -5.87 -8.85 -8.75
N LEU A 128 -5.55 -10.14 -8.83
CA LEU A 128 -5.84 -11.11 -7.81
C LEU A 128 -5.04 -10.83 -6.52
N ALA A 129 -3.82 -10.32 -6.58
CA ALA A 129 -3.00 -10.09 -5.38
C ALA A 129 -2.77 -8.61 -5.07
N ILE A 130 -2.59 -8.30 -3.78
CA ILE A 130 -1.91 -7.07 -3.36
C ILE A 130 -0.48 -7.13 -3.92
N GLY A 131 -0.11 -6.17 -4.77
CA GLY A 131 1.22 -6.09 -5.39
C GLY A 131 1.41 -6.86 -6.70
N ALA A 132 0.42 -7.61 -7.19
CA ALA A 132 0.48 -8.20 -8.53
C ALA A 132 -0.03 -7.21 -9.57
N GLY A 133 0.85 -6.78 -10.48
CA GLY A 133 0.45 -5.98 -11.64
C GLY A 133 -0.49 -6.74 -12.58
N SER A 134 -1.30 -6.01 -13.34
CA SER A 134 -2.18 -6.57 -14.37
C SER A 134 -1.40 -7.08 -15.59
N ALA A 135 -2.05 -7.89 -16.44
CA ALA A 135 -1.46 -8.34 -17.70
C ALA A 135 -1.10 -7.18 -18.65
N ALA A 136 -1.92 -6.12 -18.67
CA ALA A 136 -1.65 -4.91 -19.46
C ALA A 136 -0.43 -4.12 -18.94
N GLU A 137 -0.19 -4.13 -17.63
CA GLU A 137 1.02 -3.55 -17.04
C GLU A 137 2.28 -4.37 -17.37
N SER A 138 2.12 -5.67 -17.59
CA SER A 138 3.22 -6.57 -17.96
C SER A 138 3.69 -6.34 -19.40
N GLU A 139 2.77 -6.09 -20.34
CA GLU A 139 3.12 -5.72 -21.73
C GLU A 139 3.80 -4.36 -21.81
N LYS A 140 3.31 -3.37 -21.06
CA LYS A 140 3.93 -2.03 -21.01
C LYS A 140 5.32 -2.06 -20.38
N LYS A 141 5.50 -2.81 -19.29
CA LYS A 141 6.83 -3.02 -18.66
C LYS A 141 7.79 -3.75 -19.60
N TYR A 142 7.31 -4.75 -20.34
CA TYR A 142 8.15 -5.43 -21.33
C TYR A 142 8.62 -4.46 -22.41
N ALA A 143 7.74 -3.63 -22.98
CA ALA A 143 8.14 -2.62 -23.96
C ALA A 143 9.17 -1.62 -23.40
N GLU A 144 9.01 -1.19 -22.15
CA GLU A 144 9.97 -0.33 -21.45
C GLU A 144 11.33 -1.03 -21.24
N TYR A 145 11.33 -2.31 -20.87
CA TYR A 145 12.56 -3.09 -20.70
C TYR A 145 13.27 -3.36 -22.02
N VAL A 146 12.53 -3.62 -23.11
CA VAL A 146 13.11 -3.76 -24.45
C VAL A 146 13.79 -2.46 -24.85
N ALA A 147 13.15 -1.31 -24.62
CA ALA A 147 13.72 -0.01 -24.96
C ALA A 147 14.98 0.33 -24.14
N LYS A 148 15.01 -0.06 -22.86
CA LYS A 148 16.08 0.31 -21.92
C LYS A 148 17.25 -0.67 -21.87
N TYR A 149 16.98 -1.96 -22.05
CA TYR A 149 17.94 -3.04 -21.82
C TYR A 149 18.15 -3.94 -23.05
N GLY A 150 17.37 -3.73 -24.12
CA GLY A 150 17.39 -4.59 -25.31
C GLY A 150 16.51 -5.83 -25.12
N LYS A 151 16.11 -6.42 -26.25
CA LYS A 151 15.13 -7.52 -26.28
C LYS A 151 15.56 -8.74 -25.45
N GLU A 152 16.80 -9.21 -25.59
CA GLU A 152 17.27 -10.40 -24.86
C GLU A 152 17.27 -10.21 -23.34
N ASN A 153 17.68 -9.03 -22.85
CA ASN A 153 17.64 -8.73 -21.41
C ASN A 153 16.21 -8.53 -20.92
N ALA A 154 15.33 -7.92 -21.74
CA ALA A 154 13.92 -7.80 -21.42
C ALA A 154 13.22 -9.15 -21.35
N ASP A 155 13.54 -10.06 -22.28
CA ASP A 155 13.06 -11.44 -22.30
C ASP A 155 13.51 -12.18 -21.03
N TYR A 156 14.79 -12.04 -20.64
CA TYR A 156 15.31 -12.61 -19.38
C TYR A 156 14.62 -12.02 -18.14
N LEU A 157 14.48 -10.69 -18.06
CA LEU A 157 13.81 -10.02 -16.93
C LEU A 157 12.33 -10.44 -16.84
N MET A 158 11.63 -10.53 -17.96
CA MET A 158 10.25 -11.00 -17.99
C MET A 158 10.13 -12.49 -17.67
N GLN A 159 11.10 -13.31 -18.06
CA GLN A 159 11.15 -14.71 -17.66
C GLN A 159 11.33 -14.84 -16.15
N VAL A 160 12.30 -14.13 -15.55
CA VAL A 160 12.53 -14.13 -14.09
C VAL A 160 11.30 -13.61 -13.34
N MET A 161 10.69 -12.52 -13.80
CA MET A 161 9.47 -11.96 -13.20
C MET A 161 8.24 -12.87 -13.40
N GLY A 162 8.13 -13.53 -14.56
CA GLY A 162 7.07 -14.49 -14.87
C GLY A 162 7.22 -15.79 -14.11
N GLU A 163 8.45 -16.21 -13.80
CA GLU A 163 8.75 -17.30 -12.87
C GLU A 163 8.28 -16.92 -11.46
N TRP A 164 8.56 -15.71 -10.97
CA TRP A 164 8.06 -15.25 -9.66
C TRP A 164 6.52 -15.29 -9.56
N GLN A 165 5.80 -14.92 -10.62
CA GLN A 165 4.33 -15.00 -10.65
C GLN A 165 3.80 -16.45 -10.74
N LYS A 166 4.59 -17.40 -11.25
CA LYS A 166 4.28 -18.83 -11.32
C LYS A 166 4.58 -19.60 -10.02
N HIS A 167 5.14 -18.94 -9.01
CA HIS A 167 5.58 -19.57 -7.76
C HIS A 167 4.75 -19.21 -6.52
N TYR A 168 3.58 -18.59 -6.66
CA TYR A 168 2.66 -18.52 -5.54
C TYR A 168 2.35 -19.95 -5.04
N ASN A 169 2.62 -20.19 -3.76
CA ASN A 169 2.44 -21.48 -3.11
C ASN A 169 1.85 -21.34 -1.70
N ARG A 170 1.67 -20.11 -1.22
CA ARG A 170 1.14 -19.76 0.09
C ARG A 170 0.08 -18.68 -0.04
N ALA A 171 -1.02 -18.85 0.68
CA ALA A 171 -2.04 -17.84 0.92
C ALA A 171 -1.98 -17.41 2.39
N ALA A 172 -1.52 -16.18 2.64
CA ALA A 172 -1.46 -15.61 3.98
C ALA A 172 -2.68 -14.73 4.24
N PHE A 173 -3.54 -15.11 5.17
CA PHE A 173 -4.65 -14.28 5.64
C PHE A 173 -4.24 -13.50 6.89
N VAL A 174 -4.18 -12.18 6.78
CA VAL A 174 -3.84 -11.31 7.91
C VAL A 174 -5.07 -11.07 8.79
N ASP A 175 -4.98 -11.52 10.03
CA ASP A 175 -6.04 -11.41 11.03
C ASP A 175 -5.66 -10.35 12.08
N PHE A 176 -6.53 -9.35 12.24
CA PHE A 176 -6.36 -8.26 13.21
C PHE A 176 -7.21 -8.45 14.47
N GLU A 177 -7.98 -9.55 14.54
CA GLU A 177 -8.94 -9.81 15.62
C GLU A 177 -9.98 -8.68 15.80
N ILE A 178 -10.27 -7.93 14.72
CA ILE A 178 -11.25 -6.84 14.70
C ILE A 178 -12.47 -7.29 13.90
N GLY A 179 -13.61 -7.35 14.58
CA GLY A 179 -14.88 -7.75 13.96
C GLY A 179 -14.94 -9.24 13.63
N ASN A 180 -15.86 -9.62 12.75
CA ASN A 180 -16.02 -11.02 12.32
C ASN A 180 -15.37 -11.22 10.94
N ALA A 181 -14.21 -11.86 10.92
CA ALA A 181 -13.46 -12.15 9.70
C ALA A 181 -13.74 -13.55 9.10
N SER A 182 -14.61 -14.35 9.72
CA SER A 182 -14.81 -15.78 9.36
C SER A 182 -15.15 -16.02 7.89
N SER A 183 -16.04 -15.20 7.30
CA SER A 183 -16.41 -15.32 5.89
C SER A 183 -15.23 -15.01 4.95
N ALA A 184 -14.43 -14.00 5.29
CA ALA A 184 -13.27 -13.60 4.50
C ALA A 184 -12.15 -14.65 4.62
N GLN A 185 -11.91 -15.16 5.83
CA GLN A 185 -10.96 -16.24 6.07
C GLN A 185 -11.33 -17.49 5.27
N LYS A 186 -12.60 -17.93 5.35
CA LYS A 186 -13.10 -19.08 4.59
C LYS A 186 -12.90 -18.90 3.09
N GLN A 187 -13.15 -17.70 2.56
CA GLN A 187 -12.90 -17.41 1.15
C GLN A 187 -11.40 -17.48 0.79
N ALA A 188 -10.50 -17.04 1.67
CA ALA A 188 -9.06 -17.19 1.48
C ALA A 188 -8.62 -18.66 1.51
N GLU A 189 -9.18 -19.47 2.41
CA GLU A 189 -8.96 -20.93 2.47
C GLU A 189 -9.44 -21.63 1.18
N GLU A 190 -10.64 -21.30 0.71
CA GLU A 190 -11.20 -21.84 -0.55
C GLU A 190 -10.32 -21.47 -1.75
N ASN A 191 -9.86 -20.21 -1.82
CA ASN A 191 -8.94 -19.76 -2.88
C ASN A 191 -7.61 -20.50 -2.84
N ALA A 192 -7.06 -20.75 -1.64
CA ALA A 192 -5.82 -21.49 -1.47
C ALA A 192 -5.98 -22.94 -1.93
N ALA A 193 -7.06 -23.61 -1.50
CA ALA A 193 -7.36 -24.99 -1.86
C ALA A 193 -7.55 -25.16 -3.39
N GLN A 194 -8.27 -24.25 -4.04
CA GLN A 194 -8.48 -24.27 -5.51
C GLN A 194 -7.17 -24.16 -6.29
N ARG A 195 -6.15 -23.51 -5.73
CA ARG A 195 -4.85 -23.26 -6.38
C ARG A 195 -3.76 -24.22 -5.91
N GLY A 196 -4.07 -25.13 -4.99
CA GLY A 196 -3.08 -26.02 -4.36
C GLY A 196 -2.05 -25.29 -3.50
N TRP A 197 -2.42 -24.15 -2.90
CA TRP A 197 -1.56 -23.36 -2.03
C TRP A 197 -1.73 -23.75 -0.56
N THR A 198 -0.68 -23.58 0.22
CA THR A 198 -0.74 -23.69 1.69
C THR A 198 -1.46 -22.46 2.24
N PHE A 199 -2.51 -22.67 3.01
CA PHE A 199 -3.19 -21.59 3.73
C PHE A 199 -2.53 -21.35 5.09
N GLU A 200 -2.30 -20.09 5.42
CA GLU A 200 -1.77 -19.69 6.73
C GLU A 200 -2.48 -18.44 7.24
N ARG A 201 -2.76 -18.42 8.55
CA ARG A 201 -3.25 -17.24 9.24
C ARG A 201 -2.08 -16.51 9.89
N VAL A 202 -1.91 -15.25 9.54
CA VAL A 202 -0.83 -14.38 10.01
C VAL A 202 -1.41 -13.29 10.91
N ALA A 203 -0.86 -13.09 12.10
CA ALA A 203 -1.32 -12.04 13.00
C ALA A 203 -0.95 -10.65 12.45
N GLY A 204 -1.93 -9.78 12.24
CA GLY A 204 -1.71 -8.39 11.87
C GLY A 204 -1.20 -7.56 13.05
N ASP A 205 -0.50 -6.46 12.76
CA ASP A 205 -0.07 -5.51 13.78
C ASP A 205 -0.44 -4.08 13.37
N LEU A 206 -1.25 -3.43 14.21
CA LEU A 206 -1.78 -2.09 13.97
C LEU A 206 -0.81 -0.98 14.35
N VAL A 207 0.39 -1.29 14.85
CA VAL A 207 1.30 -0.29 15.43
C VAL A 207 1.58 0.88 14.49
N LEU A 208 1.80 0.65 13.20
CA LEU A 208 2.05 1.73 12.24
C LEU A 208 0.81 2.61 12.01
N ILE A 209 -0.36 2.02 11.83
CA ILE A 209 -1.61 2.77 11.62
C ILE A 209 -1.98 3.55 12.89
N ARG A 210 -1.85 2.91 14.06
CA ARG A 210 -2.09 3.53 15.36
C ARG A 210 -1.16 4.72 15.60
N ARG A 211 0.16 4.56 15.40
CA ARG A 211 1.14 5.63 15.58
C ARG A 211 0.88 6.80 14.61
N LEU A 212 0.59 6.49 13.35
CA LEU A 212 0.25 7.50 12.34
C LEU A 212 -0.94 8.37 12.76
N LEU A 213 -2.04 7.74 13.20
CA LEU A 213 -3.26 8.46 13.61
C LEU A 213 -3.16 9.11 15.00
N ASN A 214 -2.22 8.67 15.84
CA ASN A 214 -1.96 9.27 17.15
C ASN A 214 -0.95 10.42 17.11
N GLY A 215 -0.41 10.77 15.93
CA GLY A 215 0.58 11.85 15.82
C GLY A 215 2.01 11.46 16.21
N ASP A 216 2.28 10.16 16.41
CA ASP A 216 3.62 9.64 16.67
C ASP A 216 4.29 9.31 15.34
N TRP A 217 5.04 10.28 14.82
CA TRP A 217 5.60 10.24 13.46
C TRP A 217 7.13 10.03 13.43
N GLU A 218 7.70 9.48 14.51
CA GLU A 218 9.14 9.24 14.58
C GLU A 218 9.56 7.99 13.80
N ASN A 219 10.74 8.06 13.16
CA ASN A 219 11.48 6.97 12.50
C ASN A 219 10.78 6.30 11.30
N ASP A 220 9.62 5.68 11.51
CA ASP A 220 8.91 4.88 10.51
C ASP A 220 8.08 5.69 9.52
N PHE A 221 8.08 7.01 9.65
CA PHE A 221 7.28 7.91 8.85
C PHE A 221 8.16 8.94 8.13
N LEU A 222 7.71 9.30 6.94
CA LEU A 222 8.21 10.45 6.21
C LEU A 222 7.27 11.63 6.46
N ILE A 223 7.84 12.74 6.94
CA ILE A 223 7.13 14.01 7.10
C ILE A 223 7.52 14.92 5.93
N VAL A 224 6.55 15.30 5.10
CA VAL A 224 6.70 16.15 3.92
C VAL A 224 6.16 17.53 4.25
N ALA A 225 7.04 18.50 4.38
CA ALA A 225 6.67 19.89 4.66
C ALA A 225 6.10 20.58 3.41
N PRO A 226 5.30 21.65 3.58
CA PRO A 226 4.88 22.52 2.48
C PRO A 226 6.01 22.85 1.50
N GLY A 227 5.74 22.71 0.19
CA GLY A 227 6.74 22.93 -0.86
C GLY A 227 7.69 21.75 -1.12
N GLN A 228 7.53 20.64 -0.41
CA GLN A 228 8.24 19.39 -0.66
C GLN A 228 7.36 18.36 -1.38
N GLN A 229 8.00 17.37 -1.97
CA GLN A 229 7.37 16.22 -2.59
C GLN A 229 7.97 14.90 -2.10
N ILE A 230 7.19 13.84 -2.19
CA ILE A 230 7.65 12.46 -1.93
C ILE A 230 8.48 11.99 -3.13
N GLU A 231 9.64 11.41 -2.88
CA GLU A 231 10.42 10.66 -3.85
C GLU A 231 10.64 9.22 -3.38
N MET A 232 10.68 8.28 -4.31
CA MET A 232 11.13 6.93 -4.02
C MET A 232 12.63 6.93 -3.72
N ALA A 233 13.04 6.22 -2.69
CA ALA A 233 14.43 5.92 -2.39
C ALA A 233 14.70 4.44 -2.66
N CYS A 234 15.91 4.12 -3.10
CA CYS A 234 16.33 2.74 -3.38
C CYS A 234 17.21 2.19 -2.23
N ASP A 235 16.87 2.57 -1.01
CA ASP A 235 17.54 2.21 0.24
C ASP A 235 16.49 1.81 1.30
N ASP A 236 16.94 1.48 2.51
CA ASP A 236 16.08 1.02 3.60
C ASP A 236 14.99 2.04 4.00
N ASP A 237 15.17 3.31 3.63
CA ASP A 237 14.24 4.39 3.92
C ASP A 237 13.01 4.40 3.02
N VAL A 238 13.03 3.66 1.90
CA VAL A 238 11.96 3.43 0.91
C VAL A 238 11.53 4.70 0.15
N MET A 239 11.49 5.83 0.82
CA MET A 239 11.06 7.12 0.31
C MET A 239 11.77 8.26 1.04
N ARG A 240 11.82 9.43 0.42
CA ARG A 240 12.43 10.63 1.02
C ARG A 240 11.73 11.90 0.55
N CYS A 241 12.00 13.01 1.22
CA CYS A 241 11.52 14.32 0.78
C CYS A 241 12.50 14.92 -0.23
N ALA A 242 11.95 15.53 -1.27
CA ALA A 242 12.69 16.41 -2.17
C ALA A 242 12.04 17.79 -2.22
N ARG A 243 12.86 18.82 -2.42
CA ARG A 243 12.36 20.18 -2.66
C ARG A 243 11.81 20.26 -4.07
N ILE A 244 10.65 20.89 -4.22
CA ILE A 244 10.13 21.24 -5.53
C ILE A 244 10.98 22.41 -6.02
N ALA A 245 11.66 22.26 -7.16
CA ALA A 245 12.29 23.39 -7.81
C ALA A 245 11.20 24.41 -8.18
N GLU A 246 11.37 25.66 -7.74
CA GLU A 246 10.50 26.74 -8.23
C GLU A 246 10.73 26.88 -9.74
N PRO A 247 9.65 27.05 -10.53
CA PRO A 247 9.75 27.23 -11.97
C PRO A 247 10.53 28.48 -12.37
#